data_AF-K2H4P6-F1
#
_entry.id   AF-K2H4P6-F1
#
_cell.length_a   1.000
_cell.length_b   1.000
_cell.length_c   1.000
_cell.angle_alpha   90.00
_cell.angle_beta   90.00
_cell.angle_gamma   90.00
#
_symmetry.space_group_name_H-M   'P 1'
#
loop_
_entity.id
_entity.type
_entity.pdbx_description
1 polymer ?
#
loop_
_entity_poly.entity_id
_entity_poly.type
_entity_poly.pdbx_seq_one_letter_code
_entity_poly.pdbx_strand_id
1 'polypeptide(L)'
;MKTNNTIAGCHVLRDEDGLWKVRTSKLYSWNIPKVLRQDPIQPGDIVEVATSRGRKPVLVMDVFREEFEETQRRYKKVLKVLERAPEEE
;
A
#
# COMPACT_ATOMS: atom_id res chain seq x y z
N MET A 1 -20.50 -6.37 -5.83
CA MET A 1 -19.16 -6.93 -5.56
C MET A 1 -18.58 -6.24 -4.33
N LYS A 2 -17.93 -6.99 -3.43
CA LYS A 2 -17.30 -6.42 -2.23
C LYS A 2 -16.00 -5.72 -2.64
N THR A 3 -15.85 -4.43 -2.33
CA THR A 3 -14.61 -3.68 -2.65
C THR A 3 -13.49 -4.09 -1.71
N ASN A 4 -12.27 -4.23 -2.26
CA ASN A 4 -11.06 -4.45 -1.48
C ASN A 4 -10.83 -3.28 -0.51
N ASN A 5 -10.29 -3.61 0.65
CA ASN A 5 -10.14 -2.67 1.75
C ASN A 5 -8.74 -2.65 2.35
N THR A 6 -7.85 -3.52 1.86
CA THR A 6 -6.51 -3.72 2.42
C THR A 6 -5.51 -3.90 1.27
N ILE A 7 -4.32 -3.33 1.45
CA ILE A 7 -3.16 -3.61 0.59
C ILE A 7 -2.11 -4.37 1.39
N ALA A 8 -1.28 -5.15 0.71
CA ALA A 8 0.03 -5.56 1.20
C ALA A 8 1.13 -5.02 0.29
N GLY A 9 2.24 -4.61 0.88
CA GLY A 9 3.32 -4.01 0.10
C GLY A 9 4.65 -3.91 0.82
N CYS A 10 5.66 -3.52 0.06
CA CYS A 10 7.03 -3.36 0.49
C CYS A 10 7.37 -1.87 0.61
N HIS A 11 8.09 -1.48 1.66
CA HIS A 11 8.57 -0.09 1.77
C HIS A 11 9.58 0.23 0.67
N VAL A 12 9.41 1.40 0.06
CA VAL A 12 10.40 1.99 -0.83
C VAL A 12 11.26 2.94 0.00
N LEU A 13 12.57 2.72 -0.03
CA LEU A 13 13.55 3.47 0.76
C LEU A 13 14.59 4.07 -0.16
N ARG A 14 15.19 5.16 0.28
CA ARG A 14 16.37 5.72 -0.35
C ARG A 14 17.60 5.16 0.33
N ASP A 15 18.58 4.69 -0.42
CA ASP A 15 19.86 4.29 0.13
C ASP A 15 20.82 5.48 0.30
N GLU A 16 22.02 5.20 0.78
CA GLU A 16 23.07 6.20 1.04
C GLU A 16 23.54 6.89 -0.26
N ASP A 17 23.48 6.19 -1.40
CA ASP A 17 23.79 6.71 -2.73
C ASP A 17 22.64 7.50 -3.36
N GLY A 18 21.50 7.62 -2.66
CA GLY A 18 20.35 8.36 -3.13
C GLY A 18 19.46 7.58 -4.12
N LEU A 19 19.70 6.29 -4.32
CA LEU A 19 18.89 5.40 -5.17
C LEU A 19 17.66 4.89 -4.42
N TRP A 20 16.56 4.75 -5.13
CA TRP A 20 15.35 4.13 -4.59
C TRP A 20 15.46 2.61 -4.64
N LYS A 21 15.31 1.98 -3.48
CA LYS A 21 15.33 0.53 -3.31
C LYS A 21 14.04 0.05 -2.66
N VAL A 22 13.45 -1.00 -3.23
CA VAL A 22 12.31 -1.70 -2.65
C VAL A 22 12.84 -2.69 -1.63
N ARG A 23 12.40 -2.57 -0.37
CA ARG A 23 12.77 -3.53 0.67
C ARG A 23 11.84 -4.73 0.62
N THR A 24 12.24 -5.77 -0.11
CA THR A 24 11.46 -7.01 -0.33
C THR A 24 11.51 -7.99 0.84
N SER A 25 12.32 -7.73 1.87
CA SER A 25 12.50 -8.65 3.01
C SER A 25 11.24 -8.87 3.84
N LYS A 26 10.26 -7.96 3.77
CA LYS A 26 9.03 -8.04 4.57
C LYS A 26 7.87 -7.30 3.92
N LEU A 27 6.73 -7.97 3.86
CA LEU A 27 5.44 -7.39 3.52
C LEU A 27 4.74 -6.84 4.76
N TYR A 28 4.05 -5.73 4.57
CA TYR A 28 3.23 -5.08 5.58
C TYR A 28 1.88 -4.73 4.97
N SER A 29 0.87 -4.60 5.82
CA SER A 29 -0.51 -4.33 5.38
C SER A 29 -1.02 -2.98 5.85
N TRP A 30 -1.84 -2.35 5.00
CA TRP A 30 -2.51 -1.07 5.28
C TRP A 30 -3.95 -1.09 4.83
N ASN A 31 -4.80 -0.37 5.55
CA ASN A 31 -6.21 -0.20 5.21
C ASN A 31 -6.37 0.89 4.14
N ILE A 32 -7.15 0.58 3.11
CA ILE A 32 -7.60 1.51 2.08
C ILE A 32 -8.81 2.29 2.62
N PRO A 33 -8.70 3.61 2.83
CA PRO A 33 -9.83 4.43 3.25
C PRO A 33 -10.91 4.48 2.16
N LYS A 34 -12.18 4.64 2.55
CA LYS A 34 -13.34 4.61 1.61
C LYS A 34 -13.18 5.54 0.41
N VAL A 35 -12.55 6.71 0.61
CA VAL A 35 -12.31 7.70 -0.45
C VAL A 35 -11.39 7.17 -1.56
N LEU A 36 -10.38 6.37 -1.22
CA LEU A 36 -9.45 5.76 -2.18
C LEU A 36 -9.98 4.45 -2.78
N ARG A 37 -11.21 4.05 -2.46
CA ARG A 37 -11.85 2.86 -3.06
C ARG A 37 -12.65 3.19 -4.32
N GLN A 38 -12.86 4.48 -4.60
CA GLN A 38 -13.55 4.95 -5.80
C GLN A 38 -12.66 4.82 -7.04
N ASP A 39 -11.34 4.99 -6.84
CA ASP A 39 -10.29 4.81 -7.84
C ASP A 39 -9.35 3.70 -7.34
N PRO A 40 -9.65 2.42 -7.65
CA PRO A 40 -9.03 1.28 -7.01
C PRO A 40 -7.51 1.29 -7.10
N ILE A 41 -6.86 1.01 -5.97
CA ILE A 41 -5.42 0.75 -5.92
C ILE A 41 -5.20 -0.66 -6.47
N GLN A 42 -4.15 -0.83 -7.26
CA GLN A 42 -3.77 -2.10 -7.87
C GLN A 42 -2.31 -2.49 -7.57
N PRO A 43 -1.94 -3.78 -7.69
CA PRO A 43 -0.54 -4.19 -7.66
C PRO A 43 0.30 -3.40 -8.65
N GLY A 44 1.51 -3.00 -8.25
CA GLY A 44 2.39 -2.14 -9.04
C GLY A 44 2.27 -0.65 -8.73
N ASP A 45 1.16 -0.20 -8.15
CA ASP A 45 1.04 1.20 -7.71
C ASP A 45 2.06 1.53 -6.62
N ILE A 46 2.49 2.80 -6.58
CA ILE A 46 3.25 3.34 -5.44
C ILE A 46 2.32 4.24 -4.64
N VAL A 47 2.18 3.96 -3.35
CA VAL A 47 1.28 4.70 -2.45
C VAL A 47 2.03 5.29 -1.26
N GLU A 48 1.54 6.42 -0.73
CA GLU A 48 2.00 6.95 0.54
C GLU A 48 1.15 6.36 1.67
N VAL A 49 1.81 5.80 2.69
CA VAL A 49 1.15 5.19 3.85
C VAL A 49 1.57 5.84 5.16
N ALA A 50 0.69 5.74 6.16
CA ALA A 50 1.05 6.06 7.54
C ALA A 50 1.81 4.89 8.19
N THR A 51 2.95 5.18 8.81
CA THR A 51 3.74 4.23 9.61
C THR A 51 3.87 4.74 11.05
N SER A 52 4.51 3.98 11.96
CA SER A 52 4.89 4.49 13.28
C SER A 52 6.00 5.55 13.22
N ARG A 53 6.77 5.59 12.13
CA ARG A 53 7.92 6.49 11.93
C ARG A 53 7.61 7.59 10.90
N GLY A 54 6.35 8.00 10.80
CA GLY A 54 5.89 9.00 9.83
C GLY A 54 5.35 8.39 8.54
N ARG A 55 5.44 9.15 7.44
CA ARG A 55 4.92 8.74 6.13
C ARG A 55 6.00 8.07 5.31
N LYS A 56 5.64 7.03 4.57
CA LYS A 56 6.57 6.29 3.72
C LYS A 56 5.91 5.90 2.40
N PRO A 57 6.65 5.88 1.28
CA PRO A 57 6.20 5.25 0.06
C PRO A 57 6.24 3.72 0.21
N VAL A 58 5.27 3.07 -0.42
CA VAL A 58 5.13 1.61 -0.47
C VAL A 58 4.79 1.21 -1.89
N LEU A 59 5.49 0.19 -2.39
CA LEU A 59 5.10 -0.52 -3.61
C LEU A 59 4.01 -1.52 -3.23
N VAL A 60 2.84 -1.39 -3.87
CA VAL A 60 1.71 -2.29 -3.68
C VAL A 60 2.03 -3.61 -4.37
N MET A 61 2.00 -4.69 -3.60
CA MET A 61 2.26 -6.05 -4.09
C MET A 61 0.97 -6.84 -4.23
N ASP A 62 -0.02 -6.58 -3.37
CA ASP A 62 -1.31 -7.26 -3.38
C ASP A 62 -2.43 -6.35 -2.82
N VAL A 63 -3.66 -6.59 -3.27
CA VAL A 63 -4.85 -5.82 -2.89
C VAL A 63 -6.00 -6.79 -2.64
N PHE A 64 -6.49 -6.82 -1.41
CA PHE A 64 -7.47 -7.81 -0.97
C PHE A 64 -8.48 -7.21 0.02
N ARG A 65 -9.45 -8.04 0.39
CA ARG A 65 -10.45 -7.72 1.39
C ARG A 65 -10.18 -8.52 2.66
N GLU A 66 -10.10 -7.83 3.78
CA GLU A 66 -9.99 -8.42 5.11
C GLU A 66 -11.07 -7.81 6.01
N GLU A 67 -11.95 -8.64 6.60
CA GLU A 67 -12.94 -8.16 7.55
C GLU A 67 -12.34 -8.12 8.96
N PHE A 68 -12.58 -7.02 9.67
CA PHE A 68 -12.11 -6.85 11.04
C PHE A 68 -12.73 -7.88 11.99
N GLU A 69 -13.97 -8.29 11.75
CA GLU A 69 -14.67 -9.28 12.58
C GLU A 69 -14.00 -10.66 12.54
N GLU A 70 -13.36 -10.99 11.41
CA GLU A 70 -12.68 -12.28 11.21
C GLU A 70 -11.25 -12.28 11.74
N THR A 71 -10.52 -11.17 11.57
CA THR A 71 -9.07 -11.12 11.84
C THR A 71 -8.70 -10.33 13.08
N GLN A 72 -9.58 -9.45 13.55
CA GLN A 72 -9.33 -8.44 14.59
C GLN A 72 -8.09 -7.56 14.33
N ARG A 73 -7.62 -7.47 13.08
CA ARG A 73 -6.42 -6.72 12.72
C ARG A 73 -6.74 -5.26 12.45
N ARG A 74 -5.98 -4.36 13.08
CA ARG A 74 -6.05 -2.92 12.83
C ARG A 74 -4.78 -2.45 12.12
N TYR A 75 -4.93 -2.11 10.85
CA TYR A 75 -3.85 -1.51 10.09
C TYR A 75 -3.94 0.01 10.07
N LYS A 76 -2.76 0.64 9.96
CA LYS A 76 -2.66 2.05 9.57
C LYS A 76 -3.21 2.23 8.14
N LYS A 77 -3.46 3.47 7.74
CA LYS A 77 -4.14 3.78 6.47
C LYS A 77 -3.17 4.11 5.35
N VAL A 78 -3.60 3.81 4.12
CA VAL A 78 -3.11 4.48 2.91
C VAL A 78 -3.59 5.93 2.94
N LEU A 79 -2.70 6.86 2.58
CA LEU A 79 -2.98 8.30 2.57
C LEU A 79 -3.34 8.80 1.17
N LYS A 80 -2.56 8.40 0.16
CA LYS A 80 -2.78 8.75 -1.24
C LYS A 80 -1.98 7.83 -2.16
N VAL A 81 -2.36 7.79 -3.44
CA VAL A 81 -1.54 7.21 -4.51
C VAL A 81 -0.49 8.25 -4.93
N LEU A 82 0.75 7.79 -5.11
CA LEU A 82 1.87 8.62 -5.58
C LEU A 82 2.13 8.39 -7.07
N GLU A 83 2.10 7.13 -7.50
CA GLU A 83 2.32 6.71 -8.88
C GLU A 83 1.40 5.53 -9.20
N ARG A 84 0.85 5.49 -10.41
CA ARG A 84 0.08 4.33 -10.88
C ARG A 84 0.99 3.33 -11.58
N ALA A 85 0.64 2.05 -11.49
CA ALA A 85 1.27 1.04 -12.33
C ALA A 85 1.13 1.45 -13.80
N PRO A 86 2.17 1.21 -14.63
CA PRO A 86 2.09 1.49 -16.05
C PRO A 86 0.94 0.68 -16.67
N GLU A 87 0.21 1.32 -17.59
CA GLU A 87 -0.75 0.61 -18.43
C GLU A 87 0.05 -0.25 -19.41
N GLU A 88 -0.31 -1.53 -19.57
CA GLU A 88 0.25 -2.33 -20.66
C GLU A 88 -0.28 -1.76 -21.98
N GLU A 89 0.63 -1.36 -22.89
CA GLU A 89 0.31 -0.97 -24.28
C GLU A 89 -0.23 -2.13 -25.11
#